data_AF-A0A6B9Z705-F1
#
_entry.id   AF-A0A6B9Z705-F1
#
_cell.length_a   1.000
_cell.length_b   1.000
_cell.length_c   1.000
_cell.angle_alpha   90.00
_cell.angle_beta   90.00
_cell.angle_gamma   90.00
#
_symmetry.space_group_name_H-M   'P 1'
#
loop_
_entity.id
_entity.type
_entity.pdbx_description
1 polymer ?
#
loop_
_entity_poly.entity_id
_entity_poly.type
_entity_poly.pdbx_seq_one_letter_code
_entity_poly.pdbx_strand_id
1 'polypeptide(L)' 'MKSNKVKDITRLDQRIWLDFFERRILNNGELESMMAEYALTGVTSNPSIFEKAISSNTDYDADIAKFSIP' A
#
# COMPACT_ATOMS: atom_id res chain seq x y z
N MET A 1 7.88 -25.28 -5.83
CA MET A 1 7.49 -23.88 -5.57
C MET A 1 7.85 -23.06 -6.80
N LYS A 2 6.89 -22.38 -7.46
CA LYS A 2 7.20 -21.45 -8.56
C LYS A 2 8.02 -20.29 -7.97
N SER A 3 9.15 -19.96 -8.60
CA SER A 3 9.98 -18.81 -8.20
C SER A 3 9.16 -17.53 -8.30
N ASN A 4 9.14 -16.76 -7.20
CA ASN A 4 8.67 -15.38 -7.22
C ASN A 4 9.92 -14.51 -7.42
N LYS A 5 10.09 -14.01 -8.64
CA LYS A 5 11.27 -13.21 -9.03
C LYS A 5 11.45 -11.97 -8.17
N VAL A 6 10.35 -11.35 -7.70
CA VAL A 6 10.40 -10.18 -6.81
C VAL A 6 10.98 -10.58 -5.46
N LYS A 7 10.54 -11.71 -4.91
CA LYS A 7 11.07 -12.24 -3.65
C LYS A 7 12.54 -12.64 -3.76
N ASP A 8 12.97 -13.17 -4.91
CA ASP A 8 14.36 -13.59 -5.12
C ASP A 8 15.36 -12.41 -5.12
N ILE A 9 14.92 -11.17 -5.39
CA ILE A 9 15.75 -9.95 -5.28
C ILE A 9 16.32 -9.76 -3.87
N THR A 10 15.59 -10.21 -2.83
CA THR A 10 16.05 -10.09 -1.44
C THR A 10 17.37 -10.82 -1.15
N ARG A 11 17.78 -11.77 -2.02
CA ARG A 11 19.09 -12.45 -1.94
C ARG A 11 20.26 -11.54 -2.30
N LEU A 12 20.00 -10.38 -2.87
CA LEU A 12 20.97 -9.35 -3.20
C LEU A 12 21.01 -8.23 -2.14
N ASP A 13 20.49 -8.49 -0.94
CA ASP A 13 20.36 -7.52 0.16
C ASP A 13 19.51 -6.28 -0.17
N GLN A 14 18.68 -6.36 -1.22
CA GLN A 14 17.79 -5.27 -1.62
C GLN A 14 16.41 -5.40 -0.94
N ARG A 15 15.88 -4.26 -0.50
CA ARG A 15 14.55 -4.14 0.11
C ARG A 15 13.50 -3.80 -0.95
N ILE A 16 12.37 -4.50 -0.91
CA ILE A 16 11.24 -4.26 -1.82
C ILE A 16 10.23 -3.35 -1.13
N TRP A 17 9.90 -2.25 -1.78
CA TRP A 17 8.96 -1.23 -1.31
C TRP A 17 7.85 -1.06 -2.37
N LEU A 18 6.63 -0.81 -1.91
CA LEU A 18 5.45 -0.63 -2.75
C LEU A 18 5.19 0.86 -2.90
N ASP A 19 5.27 1.37 -4.13
CA ASP A 19 4.96 2.76 -4.45
C ASP A 19 3.47 2.94 -4.77
N PHE A 20 2.65 2.58 -3.78
CA PHE A 20 1.20 2.64 -3.85
C PHE A 20 0.62 2.61 -2.44
N PHE A 21 -0.46 3.36 -2.22
CA PHE A 21 -1.17 3.38 -0.96
C PHE A 21 -2.64 3.70 -1.17
N GLU A 22 -3.52 2.86 -0.62
CA GLU A 22 -4.95 3.11 -0.46
C GLU A 22 -5.38 2.66 0.94
N ARG A 23 -6.44 3.23 1.49
CA ARG A 23 -6.86 2.88 2.86
C ARG A 23 -7.30 1.42 2.96
N ARG A 24 -7.99 0.88 1.95
CA ARG A 24 -8.43 -0.54 1.97
C ARG A 24 -7.30 -1.55 2.15
N ILE A 25 -6.10 -1.29 1.60
CA ILE A 25 -5.01 -2.28 1.63
C ILE A 25 -4.47 -2.52 3.04
N LEU A 26 -4.73 -1.59 3.98
CA LEU A 26 -4.43 -1.75 5.40
C LEU A 26 -5.47 -2.58 6.16
N ASN A 27 -6.68 -2.71 5.61
CA ASN A 27 -7.83 -3.24 6.33
C ASN A 27 -8.31 -4.60 5.78
N ASN A 28 -7.84 -5.01 4.60
CA ASN A 28 -8.37 -6.16 3.87
C ASN A 28 -7.40 -7.37 3.79
N GLY A 29 -6.22 -7.31 4.42
CA GLY A 29 -5.23 -8.39 4.38
C GLY A 29 -4.31 -8.38 3.14
N GLU A 30 -4.49 -7.43 2.22
CA GLU A 30 -3.74 -7.36 0.97
C GLU A 30 -2.27 -7.00 1.22
N LEU A 31 -2.00 -6.08 2.16
CA LEU A 31 -0.63 -5.73 2.53
C LEU A 31 0.12 -6.92 3.15
N GLU A 32 -0.52 -7.66 4.06
CA GLU A 32 0.04 -8.86 4.68
C GLU A 32 0.34 -9.94 3.63
N SER A 33 -0.57 -10.12 2.68
CA SER A 33 -0.38 -11.04 1.55
C SER A 33 0.82 -10.63 0.70
N MET A 34 0.97 -9.32 0.43
CA MET A 34 2.10 -8.81 -0.31
C MET A 34 3.44 -9.02 0.42
N MET A 35 3.46 -8.85 1.73
CA MET A 35 4.64 -9.15 2.57
C MET A 35 5.03 -10.63 2.47
N ALA A 36 4.06 -11.54 2.61
CA ALA A 36 4.32 -12.99 2.58
C ALA A 36 4.78 -13.48 1.20
N GLU A 37 4.10 -13.01 0.15
CA GLU A 37 4.31 -13.50 -1.22
C GLU A 37 5.49 -12.84 -1.92
N TYR A 38 5.66 -11.52 -1.78
CA TYR A 38 6.64 -10.72 -2.54
C TYR A 38 7.80 -10.19 -1.70
N ALA A 39 7.86 -10.54 -0.41
CA ALA A 39 8.83 -9.99 0.53
C ALA A 39 8.82 -8.45 0.56
N LEU A 40 7.62 -7.87 0.45
CA LEU A 40 7.40 -6.45 0.64
C LEU A 40 7.82 -6.06 2.07
N THR A 41 8.58 -4.97 2.21
CA THR A 41 9.15 -4.51 3.49
C THR A 41 8.83 -3.06 3.82
N GLY A 42 8.18 -2.35 2.91
CA GLY A 42 7.82 -0.96 3.10
C GLY A 42 6.79 -0.51 2.07
N VAL A 43 6.14 0.60 2.37
CA VAL A 43 5.21 1.29 1.47
C VAL A 43 5.65 2.75 1.39
N THR A 44 5.49 3.35 0.22
CA THR A 44 5.64 4.80 0.04
C THR A 44 4.32 5.42 -0.33
N SER A 45 4.10 6.60 0.24
CA SER A 45 3.10 7.53 -0.26
C SER A 45 3.82 8.79 -0.73
N ASN A 46 3.15 9.53 -1.60
CA ASN A 46 3.50 10.87 -2.01
C ASN A 46 2.19 11.65 -2.24
N PRO A 47 2.22 12.99 -2.41
CA PRO A 47 1.01 13.78 -2.56
C PRO A 47 0.08 13.28 -3.69
N SER A 48 0.62 12.88 -4.84
CA SER A 48 -0.19 12.39 -5.98
C SER A 48 -0.82 11.03 -5.72
N ILE A 49 -0.13 10.12 -5.03
CA ILE A 49 -0.70 8.83 -4.60
C ILE A 49 -1.87 9.07 -3.63
N PHE A 50 -1.69 10.00 -2.68
CA PHE A 50 -2.70 10.28 -1.67
C PHE A 50 -3.93 10.98 -2.26
N GLU A 51 -3.73 11.95 -3.17
CA GLU A 51 -4.79 12.59 -3.94
C GLU A 51 -5.64 11.54 -4.68
N LYS A 52 -4.98 10.61 -5.38
CA LYS A 52 -5.68 9.54 -6.11
C LYS A 52 -6.46 8.62 -5.18
N ALA A 53 -5.86 8.24 -4.04
CA ALA A 53 -6.51 7.37 -3.06
C ALA A 53 -7.77 8.01 -2.44
N ILE A 54 -7.75 9.33 -2.23
CA ILE A 54 -8.90 10.09 -1.70
C ILE A 54 -9.97 10.30 -2.78
N SER A 55 -9.58 10.68 -4.00
CA SER A 55 -10.53 11.07 -5.06
C SER A 55 -11.21 9.88 -5.76
N SER A 56 -10.60 8.69 -5.72
CA SER A 56 -11.10 7.52 -6.46
C SER A 56 -12.02 6.61 -5.64
N ASN A 57 -11.99 6.72 -4.30
CA ASN A 57 -12.67 5.80 -3.39
C ASN A 57 -13.36 6.58 -2.25
N THR A 58 -14.36 5.96 -1.61
CA THR A 58 -15.11 6.56 -0.48
C THR A 58 -14.50 6.24 0.90
N ASP A 59 -13.38 5.51 0.94
CA ASP A 59 -12.76 5.04 2.19
C ASP A 59 -12.38 6.17 3.17
N TYR A 60 -12.24 7.39 2.66
CA TYR A 60 -11.86 8.57 3.42
C TYR A 60 -13.04 9.50 3.77
N ASP A 61 -14.22 9.28 3.19
CA ASP A 61 -15.36 10.21 3.28
C ASP A 61 -15.78 10.49 4.72
N ALA A 62 -15.85 9.45 5.55
CA ALA A 62 -16.24 9.59 6.95
C ALA A 62 -15.25 10.45 7.76
N ASP A 63 -13.95 10.28 7.51
CA ASP A 63 -12.91 11.09 8.17
C ASP A 63 -12.94 12.53 7.63
N ILE A 64 -13.10 12.71 6.31
CA ILE A 64 -13.21 14.04 5.70
C ILE A 64 -14.41 14.79 6.28
N ALA A 65 -15.58 14.16 6.37
CA ALA A 65 -16.77 14.75 6.97
C ALA A 65 -16.55 15.10 8.46
N LYS A 66 -15.86 14.23 9.21
CA LYS A 66 -15.55 14.44 10.62
C LYS A 66 -14.59 15.61 10.86
N PHE A 67 -13.62 15.82 9.98
CA PHE A 67 -12.60 16.87 10.12
C PHE A 67 -12.88 18.14 9.31
N SER A 68 -13.94 18.15 8.50
CA SER A 68 -14.38 19.38 7.83
C SER A 68 -14.90 20.36 8.86
N ILE A 69 -14.28 21.55 8.90
CA ILE A 69 -14.79 22.67 9.68
C ILE A 69 -15.96 23.28 8.89
N PRO A 70 -17.08 23.64 9.54
CA PRO A 70 -18.19 24.33 8.87
C PRO A 70 -17.78 25.65 8.24
#